data_AF-A0A2E7A1E4-F1
#
_entry.id   AF-A0A2E7A1E4-F1
#
_cell.length_a   1.000
_cell.length_b   1.000
_cell.length_c   1.000
_cell.angle_alpha   90.00
_cell.angle_beta   90.00
_cell.angle_gamma   90.00
#
_symmetry.space_group_name_H-M   'P 1'
#
loop_
_entity.id
_entity.type
_entity.pdbx_description
1 polymer ?
#
loop_
_entity_poly.entity_id
_entity_poly.type
_entity_poly.pdbx_seq_one_letter_code
_entity_poly.pdbx_strand_id
1 'polypeptide(L)'
;MSAELHATSAHGNTYRIYVDLDAGARLDAVYGSSANPLVLGGNGLYHTPMWGVDMASTLNADLIAVFTSLAYDSWVTIGLDNMTGNVLSQQGVDFSGFGDEVTTDNGSWYITPDDAQGEEVGGRVLIAQLTLAGGEDDLYGNLSFQGKDADGNTWEALDQWLPAPGALALLGLAGIAGRRRRRA
;
A
#
# COMPACT_ATOMS: atom_id res chain seq x y z
N MET A 1 -4.30 -5.51 -6.73
CA MET A 1 -4.24 -4.19 -6.07
C MET A 1 -5.48 -3.43 -6.45
N SER A 2 -6.15 -2.87 -5.46
CA SER A 2 -7.44 -2.19 -5.59
C SER A 2 -7.42 -0.90 -4.77
N ALA A 3 -8.21 0.09 -5.19
CA ALA A 3 -8.53 1.25 -4.39
C ALA A 3 -10.01 1.21 -3.99
N GLU A 4 -10.31 1.62 -2.76
CA GLU A 4 -11.67 1.69 -2.24
C GLU A 4 -11.90 3.07 -1.64
N LEU A 5 -13.01 3.72 -2.01
CA LEU A 5 -13.42 4.97 -1.37
C LEU A 5 -13.72 4.70 0.12
N HIS A 6 -12.93 5.31 0.99
CA HIS A 6 -13.03 5.19 2.43
C HIS A 6 -13.90 6.30 3.04
N ALA A 7 -13.74 7.54 2.57
CA ALA A 7 -14.51 8.69 3.06
C ALA A 7 -14.56 9.82 2.02
N THR A 8 -15.57 10.69 2.16
CA THR A 8 -15.66 11.96 1.44
C THR A 8 -15.77 13.09 2.47
N SER A 9 -14.96 14.14 2.31
CA SER A 9 -14.92 15.28 3.22
C SER A 9 -14.73 16.61 2.47
N ALA A 10 -14.60 17.70 3.22
CA ALA A 10 -14.22 18.99 2.65
C ALA A 10 -12.79 19.03 2.08
N HIS A 11 -11.96 18.02 2.39
CA HIS A 11 -10.60 17.88 1.88
C HIS A 11 -10.50 17.05 0.59
N GLY A 12 -11.61 16.44 0.16
CA GLY A 12 -11.67 15.56 -1.01
C GLY A 12 -12.14 14.16 -0.67
N ASN A 13 -11.82 13.22 -1.56
CA ASN A 13 -12.11 11.80 -1.42
C ASN A 13 -10.88 11.05 -0.90
N THR A 14 -11.06 10.33 0.20
CA THR A 14 -10.04 9.47 0.81
C THR A 14 -10.21 8.06 0.29
N TYR A 15 -9.18 7.53 -0.34
CA TYR A 15 -9.12 6.16 -0.84
C TYR A 15 -8.17 5.34 0.02
N ARG A 16 -8.56 4.11 0.33
CA ARG A 16 -7.67 3.10 0.90
C ARG A 16 -7.25 2.14 -0.19
N ILE A 17 -5.95 1.87 -0.27
CA ILE A 17 -5.34 1.06 -1.32
C ILE A 17 -4.92 -0.27 -0.71
N TYR A 18 -5.30 -1.36 -1.36
CA TYR A 18 -5.12 -2.71 -0.85
C TYR A 18 -4.38 -3.60 -1.84
N VAL A 19 -3.62 -4.54 -1.30
CA VAL A 19 -3.15 -5.73 -2.03
C VAL A 19 -4.08 -6.88 -1.71
N ASP A 20 -4.69 -7.47 -2.74
CA ASP A 20 -5.57 -8.63 -2.61
C ASP A 20 -4.71 -9.90 -2.50
N LEU A 21 -4.94 -10.70 -1.46
CA LEU A 21 -4.16 -11.90 -1.13
C LEU A 21 -5.07 -13.09 -0.89
N ASP A 22 -4.55 -14.29 -1.15
CA ASP A 22 -5.22 -15.54 -0.77
C ASP A 22 -5.25 -15.70 0.76
N ALA A 23 -6.20 -16.52 1.24
CA ALA A 23 -6.33 -16.77 2.68
C ALA A 23 -5.06 -17.44 3.25
N GLY A 24 -4.59 -16.94 4.40
CA GLY A 24 -3.34 -17.34 5.06
C GLY A 24 -2.07 -16.76 4.44
N ALA A 25 -2.17 -15.89 3.43
CA ALA A 25 -1.01 -15.22 2.85
C ALA A 25 -0.77 -13.86 3.52
N ARG A 26 0.47 -13.38 3.46
CA ARG A 26 0.88 -12.12 4.05
C ARG A 26 1.72 -11.28 3.10
N LEU A 27 1.71 -9.97 3.34
CA LEU A 27 2.56 -8.99 2.68
C LEU A 27 3.67 -8.56 3.64
N ASP A 28 4.92 -8.57 3.18
CA ASP A 28 6.08 -8.17 4.00
C ASP A 28 6.74 -6.89 3.48
N ALA A 29 6.68 -6.62 2.18
CA ALA A 29 7.33 -5.46 1.59
C ALA A 29 6.57 -4.91 0.39
N VAL A 30 6.59 -3.59 0.28
CA VAL A 30 6.24 -2.83 -0.92
C VAL A 30 7.48 -2.07 -1.37
N TYR A 31 7.84 -2.20 -2.65
CA TYR A 31 9.14 -1.70 -3.11
C TYR A 31 9.15 -1.29 -4.58
N GLY A 32 10.18 -0.51 -4.90
CA GLY A 32 10.59 -0.13 -6.25
C GLY A 32 12.01 -0.61 -6.53
N SER A 33 12.29 -0.86 -7.80
CA SER A 33 13.60 -1.27 -8.30
C SER A 33 13.94 -0.52 -9.59
N SER A 34 15.19 -0.58 -10.04
CA SER A 34 15.61 0.12 -11.25
C SER A 34 14.95 -0.42 -12.52
N ALA A 35 14.52 -1.69 -12.49
CA ALA A 35 13.72 -2.29 -13.55
C ALA A 35 12.26 -1.87 -13.46
N ASN A 36 11.71 -1.84 -12.23
CA ASN A 36 10.31 -1.60 -11.93
C ASN A 36 10.20 -0.51 -10.85
N PRO A 37 10.32 0.78 -11.23
CA PRO A 37 10.27 1.87 -10.27
C PRO A 37 8.91 1.91 -9.57
N LEU A 38 8.94 2.19 -8.27
CA LEU A 38 7.74 2.45 -7.51
C LEU A 38 7.27 3.87 -7.79
N VAL A 39 5.99 4.02 -8.10
CA VAL A 39 5.27 5.27 -8.04
C VAL A 39 3.93 5.04 -7.35
N LEU A 40 3.53 5.94 -6.46
CA LEU A 40 2.21 5.96 -5.86
C LEU A 40 1.84 7.40 -5.59
N GLY A 41 0.75 7.87 -6.17
CA GLY A 41 0.39 9.27 -6.06
C GLY A 41 -1.01 9.58 -6.55
N GLY A 42 -1.32 10.86 -6.49
CA GLY A 42 -2.54 11.41 -7.06
C GLY A 42 -2.39 12.90 -7.27
N ASN A 43 -3.23 13.48 -8.12
CA ASN A 43 -3.14 14.91 -8.37
C ASN A 43 -3.57 15.73 -7.13
N GLY A 44 -2.59 16.34 -6.45
CA GLY A 44 -2.81 17.19 -5.29
C GLY A 44 -3.25 16.41 -4.05
N LEU A 45 -2.38 15.53 -3.54
CA LEU A 45 -2.67 14.77 -2.34
C LEU A 45 -2.82 15.71 -1.14
N TYR A 46 -3.86 15.46 -0.35
CA TYR A 46 -4.09 16.17 0.88
C TYR A 46 -3.13 15.64 1.95
N HIS A 47 -2.25 16.51 2.38
CA HIS A 47 -1.43 16.32 3.58
C HIS A 47 -1.79 17.40 4.60
N THR A 48 -2.14 17.00 5.82
CA THR A 48 -2.63 17.99 6.79
C THR A 48 -1.49 18.93 7.20
N PRO A 49 -1.73 20.26 7.24
CA PRO A 49 -0.65 21.22 7.51
C PRO A 49 -0.15 21.17 8.95
N MET A 50 -0.85 20.48 9.84
CA MET A 50 -0.52 20.37 11.25
C MET A 50 -0.63 18.91 11.69
N TRP A 51 0.48 18.33 12.14
CA TRP A 51 0.58 16.92 12.58
C TRP A 51 0.44 15.87 11.48
N GLY A 52 0.64 16.25 10.22
CA GLY A 52 0.59 15.29 9.12
C GLY A 52 1.67 14.21 9.24
N VAL A 53 1.36 13.05 8.70
CA VAL A 53 2.15 11.83 8.81
C VAL A 53 2.28 11.16 7.45
N ASP A 54 3.48 10.66 7.17
CA ASP A 54 3.74 9.94 5.92
C ASP A 54 3.47 8.42 6.05
N MET A 55 3.50 7.91 7.29
CA MET A 55 3.34 6.49 7.60
C MET A 55 2.30 6.32 8.70
N ALA A 56 1.43 5.31 8.55
CA ALA A 56 0.46 4.97 9.59
C ALA A 56 1.13 4.68 10.95
N SER A 57 2.39 4.18 10.95
CA SER A 57 3.15 3.89 12.16
C SER A 57 3.45 5.12 13.03
N THR A 58 3.30 6.34 12.50
CA THR A 58 3.44 7.58 13.25
C THR A 58 2.11 8.29 13.51
N LEU A 59 0.99 7.74 13.01
CA LEU A 59 -0.34 8.28 13.24
C LEU A 59 -0.85 7.93 14.64
N ASN A 60 -0.99 8.94 15.49
CA ASN A 60 -1.67 8.79 16.78
C ASN A 60 -3.19 8.94 16.61
N ALA A 61 -3.91 7.83 16.68
CA ALA A 61 -5.36 7.79 16.50
C ALA A 61 -6.14 8.65 17.52
N ASP A 62 -5.62 8.82 18.75
CA ASP A 62 -6.29 9.63 19.78
C ASP A 62 -6.33 11.13 19.38
N LEU A 63 -5.39 11.58 18.55
CA LEU A 63 -5.35 12.95 18.06
C LEU A 63 -6.45 13.23 17.03
N ILE A 64 -7.03 12.22 16.38
CA ILE A 64 -8.09 12.39 15.38
C ILE A 64 -9.35 13.02 16.01
N ALA A 65 -9.64 12.71 17.28
CA ALA A 65 -10.78 13.29 17.99
C ALA A 65 -10.64 14.81 18.22
N VAL A 66 -9.41 15.32 18.23
CA VAL A 66 -9.09 16.75 18.44
C VAL A 66 -8.81 17.45 17.11
N PHE A 67 -8.10 16.78 16.21
CA PHE A 67 -7.71 17.25 14.89
C PHE A 67 -8.33 16.33 13.84
N THR A 68 -9.61 16.56 13.53
CA THR A 68 -10.38 15.70 12.62
C THR A 68 -9.81 15.64 11.21
N SER A 69 -8.98 16.61 10.81
CA SER A 69 -8.26 16.60 9.53
C SER A 69 -7.31 15.41 9.38
N LEU A 70 -6.76 14.88 10.49
CA LEU A 70 -5.87 13.72 10.47
C LEU A 70 -6.54 12.44 9.96
N ALA A 71 -7.87 12.34 10.08
CA ALA A 71 -8.61 11.20 9.52
C ALA A 71 -8.46 11.09 8.00
N TYR A 72 -8.17 12.21 7.32
CA TYR A 72 -8.08 12.32 5.88
C TYR A 72 -6.65 12.49 5.39
N ASP A 73 -5.66 12.41 6.27
CA ASP A 73 -4.26 12.56 5.87
C ASP A 73 -3.83 11.42 4.93
N SER A 74 -2.83 11.70 4.09
CA SER A 74 -2.33 10.73 3.11
C SER A 74 -1.04 10.09 3.61
N TRP A 75 -0.99 8.76 3.68
CA TRP A 75 0.11 7.99 4.27
C TRP A 75 0.20 6.56 3.71
N VAL A 76 1.32 5.86 3.96
CA VAL A 76 1.52 4.44 3.63
C VAL A 76 1.51 3.54 4.86
N THR A 77 1.29 2.24 4.64
CA THR A 77 1.35 1.21 5.67
C THR A 77 1.59 -0.19 5.12
N ILE A 78 1.62 -1.17 6.01
CA ILE A 78 1.28 -2.58 5.77
C ILE A 78 0.32 -3.01 6.88
N GLY A 79 -0.95 -3.21 6.51
CA GLY A 79 -2.01 -3.76 7.36
C GLY A 79 -2.67 -2.81 8.35
N LEU A 80 -1.89 -2.15 9.21
CA LEU A 80 -2.43 -1.30 10.29
C LEU A 80 -2.63 0.15 9.86
N ASP A 81 -3.65 0.83 10.38
CA ASP A 81 -4.00 2.21 10.00
C ASP A 81 -3.63 3.26 11.06
N ASN A 82 -2.83 2.89 12.07
CA ASN A 82 -2.32 3.79 13.10
C ASN A 82 -1.04 3.24 13.75
N MET A 83 -0.48 3.98 14.71
CA MET A 83 0.79 3.64 15.37
C MET A 83 0.73 2.44 16.34
N THR A 84 -0.46 2.00 16.75
CA THR A 84 -0.62 1.00 17.81
C THR A 84 -0.20 -0.38 17.33
N GLY A 85 0.96 -0.86 17.79
CA GLY A 85 1.51 -2.14 17.37
C GLY A 85 2.05 -2.15 15.94
N ASN A 86 2.14 -0.98 15.30
CA ASN A 86 2.62 -0.83 13.94
C ASN A 86 4.13 -0.62 13.94
N VAL A 87 4.85 -1.60 13.39
CA VAL A 87 6.32 -1.62 13.33
C VAL A 87 6.85 -1.40 11.91
N LEU A 88 6.06 -0.71 11.06
CA LEU A 88 6.45 -0.36 9.70
C LEU A 88 7.81 0.34 9.67
N SER A 89 8.68 -0.15 8.80
CA SER A 89 10.01 0.40 8.56
C SER A 89 10.15 0.79 7.09
N GLN A 90 11.11 1.66 6.79
CA GLN A 90 11.42 2.07 5.42
C GLN A 90 12.92 2.06 5.16
N GLN A 91 13.30 1.88 3.89
CA GLN A 91 14.68 1.96 3.44
C GLN A 91 14.72 2.41 1.97
N GLY A 92 15.47 3.46 1.65
CA GLY A 92 15.68 3.91 0.27
C GLY A 92 14.46 4.54 -0.42
N VAL A 93 13.37 4.74 0.33
CA VAL A 93 12.22 5.56 -0.08
C VAL A 93 12.24 6.85 0.74
N ASP A 94 11.91 7.96 0.10
CA ASP A 94 11.81 9.28 0.72
C ASP A 94 10.36 9.76 0.62
N PHE A 95 9.71 9.90 1.76
CA PHE A 95 8.34 10.39 1.83
C PHE A 95 8.25 11.92 1.93
N SER A 96 9.35 12.67 1.93
CA SER A 96 9.30 14.13 1.90
C SER A 96 8.56 14.69 0.67
N GLY A 97 8.40 13.88 -0.40
CA GLY A 97 7.63 14.19 -1.61
C GLY A 97 6.16 13.76 -1.59
N PHE A 98 5.65 13.12 -0.52
CA PHE A 98 4.31 12.52 -0.46
C PHE A 98 3.14 13.48 -0.72
N GLY A 99 3.38 14.80 -0.74
CA GLY A 99 2.36 15.80 -1.08
C GLY A 99 1.79 15.67 -2.50
N ASP A 100 2.53 15.09 -3.45
CA ASP A 100 2.04 14.79 -4.80
C ASP A 100 2.15 13.28 -5.09
N GLU A 101 3.34 12.70 -4.87
CA GLU A 101 3.59 11.28 -5.09
C GLU A 101 4.80 10.78 -4.30
N VAL A 102 4.83 9.47 -4.08
CA VAL A 102 6.04 8.73 -3.70
C VAL A 102 6.62 8.09 -4.92
N THR A 103 7.92 8.27 -5.12
CA THR A 103 8.65 7.58 -6.18
C THR A 103 10.00 7.09 -5.67
N THR A 104 10.40 5.90 -6.10
CA THR A 104 11.75 5.36 -5.87
C THR A 104 12.07 4.24 -6.85
N ASP A 105 13.31 4.16 -7.28
CA ASP A 105 13.84 3.07 -8.11
C ASP A 105 14.75 2.12 -7.31
N ASN A 106 14.86 2.31 -5.99
CA ASN A 106 15.65 1.44 -5.11
C ASN A 106 15.25 1.63 -3.64
N GLY A 107 13.96 1.48 -3.36
CA GLY A 107 13.40 1.79 -2.05
C GLY A 107 12.23 0.89 -1.70
N SER A 108 11.96 0.79 -0.40
CA SER A 108 10.89 -0.04 0.13
C SER A 108 10.37 0.50 1.46
N TRP A 109 9.12 0.20 1.75
CA TRP A 109 8.64 0.09 3.11
C TRP A 109 8.24 -1.36 3.39
N TYR A 110 8.52 -1.82 4.59
CA TYR A 110 8.50 -3.23 4.92
C TYR A 110 8.26 -3.47 6.41
N ILE A 111 7.94 -4.72 6.70
CA ILE A 111 7.83 -5.31 8.03
C ILE A 111 8.63 -6.62 8.04
N THR A 112 8.76 -7.26 9.19
CA THR A 112 9.40 -8.57 9.28
C THR A 112 8.36 -9.70 9.26
N PRO A 113 8.74 -10.91 8.83
CA PRO A 113 7.83 -12.06 8.79
C PRO A 113 7.22 -12.48 10.14
N ASP A 114 7.71 -11.97 11.27
CA ASP A 114 7.12 -12.25 12.59
C ASP A 114 6.01 -11.27 12.97
N ASP A 115 5.84 -10.19 12.19
CA ASP A 115 4.88 -9.13 12.48
C ASP A 115 3.50 -9.48 11.93
N ALA A 116 2.53 -9.68 12.83
CA ALA A 116 1.17 -10.10 12.47
C ALA A 116 0.41 -9.06 11.63
N GLN A 117 0.87 -7.81 11.55
CA GLN A 117 0.26 -6.78 10.71
C GLN A 117 0.33 -7.08 9.21
N GLY A 118 1.22 -7.98 8.78
CA GLY A 118 1.33 -8.39 7.38
C GLY A 118 0.27 -9.39 6.92
N GLU A 119 -0.38 -10.08 7.86
CA GLU A 119 -1.35 -11.14 7.57
C GLU A 119 -2.59 -10.56 6.87
N GLU A 120 -3.17 -11.31 5.93
CA GLU A 120 -4.38 -10.83 5.26
C GLU A 120 -5.56 -10.76 6.22
N VAL A 121 -6.37 -9.71 6.08
CA VAL A 121 -7.63 -9.59 6.80
C VAL A 121 -8.75 -9.46 5.78
N GLY A 122 -9.53 -10.54 5.65
CA GLY A 122 -10.60 -10.61 4.66
C GLY A 122 -10.11 -10.70 3.21
N GLY A 123 -8.94 -11.33 3.00
CA GLY A 123 -8.34 -11.53 1.68
C GLY A 123 -7.59 -10.32 1.12
N ARG A 124 -7.19 -9.37 1.99
CA ARG A 124 -6.47 -8.17 1.58
C ARG A 124 -5.61 -7.59 2.69
N VAL A 125 -4.60 -6.80 2.30
CA VAL A 125 -3.73 -6.02 3.19
C VAL A 125 -3.74 -4.56 2.76
N LEU A 126 -3.96 -3.64 3.71
CA LEU A 126 -3.91 -2.19 3.47
C LEU A 126 -2.46 -1.76 3.22
N ILE A 127 -2.22 -0.96 2.19
CA ILE A 127 -0.86 -0.44 1.88
C ILE A 127 -0.76 1.08 1.88
N ALA A 128 -1.87 1.79 1.72
CA ALA A 128 -1.90 3.25 1.80
C ALA A 128 -3.30 3.79 2.02
N GLN A 129 -3.37 5.02 2.52
CA GLN A 129 -4.54 5.88 2.46
C GLN A 129 -4.13 7.16 1.74
N LEU A 130 -4.81 7.52 0.65
CA LEU A 130 -4.55 8.75 -0.10
C LEU A 130 -5.82 9.58 -0.18
N THR A 131 -5.74 10.87 0.10
CA THR A 131 -6.86 11.79 -0.10
C THR A 131 -6.54 12.77 -1.20
N LEU A 132 -7.46 12.93 -2.15
CA LEU A 132 -7.29 13.83 -3.29
C LEU A 132 -8.56 14.65 -3.50
N ALA A 133 -8.40 15.88 -3.99
CA ALA A 133 -9.52 16.77 -4.28
C ALA A 133 -10.45 16.21 -5.38
N GLY A 134 -9.89 15.39 -6.26
CA GLY A 134 -10.58 14.76 -7.39
C GLY A 134 -11.19 13.39 -7.09
N GLY A 135 -11.34 12.61 -8.16
CA GLY A 135 -11.95 11.28 -8.14
C GLY A 135 -10.91 10.17 -8.24
N GLU A 136 -11.34 8.90 -8.21
CA GLU A 136 -10.47 7.74 -8.37
C GLU A 136 -9.63 7.81 -9.66
N ASP A 137 -10.13 8.48 -10.70
CA ASP A 137 -9.42 8.69 -11.98
C ASP A 137 -8.10 9.48 -11.83
N ASP A 138 -7.94 10.26 -10.76
CA ASP A 138 -6.72 11.01 -10.47
C ASP A 138 -5.70 10.19 -9.66
N LEU A 139 -6.07 8.99 -9.22
CA LEU A 139 -5.21 8.08 -8.47
C LEU A 139 -4.36 7.24 -9.42
N TYR A 140 -3.06 7.16 -9.17
CA TYR A 140 -2.16 6.37 -10.00
C TYR A 140 -1.05 5.70 -9.19
N GLY A 141 -0.54 4.58 -9.70
CA GLY A 141 0.62 3.93 -9.12
C GLY A 141 1.14 2.76 -9.94
N ASN A 142 2.39 2.41 -9.71
CA ASN A 142 3.03 1.16 -10.11
C ASN A 142 3.90 0.69 -8.94
N LEU A 143 3.61 -0.48 -8.38
CA LEU A 143 4.32 -0.99 -7.20
C LEU A 143 4.71 -2.46 -7.38
N SER A 144 5.77 -2.87 -6.70
CA SER A 144 6.12 -4.28 -6.55
C SER A 144 5.94 -4.74 -5.10
N PHE A 145 5.61 -6.01 -4.91
CA PHE A 145 5.22 -6.58 -3.63
C PHE A 145 5.92 -7.91 -3.39
N GLN A 146 6.27 -8.18 -2.14
CA GLN A 146 6.80 -9.46 -1.70
C GLN A 146 6.14 -9.87 -0.39
N GLY A 147 5.91 -11.17 -0.23
CA GLY A 147 5.40 -11.73 1.01
C GLY A 147 5.50 -13.25 1.07
N LYS A 148 4.68 -13.86 1.92
CA LYS A 148 4.57 -15.31 2.08
C LYS A 148 3.16 -15.81 1.75
N ASP A 149 3.07 -16.98 1.13
CA ASP A 149 1.80 -17.70 0.96
C ASP A 149 1.47 -18.49 2.23
N ALA A 150 0.30 -19.12 2.27
CA ALA A 150 -0.16 -19.93 3.40
C ALA A 150 0.75 -21.13 3.74
N ASP A 151 1.57 -21.56 2.79
CA ASP A 151 2.54 -22.65 2.97
C ASP A 151 3.93 -22.12 3.41
N GLY A 152 4.09 -20.80 3.55
CA GLY A 152 5.34 -20.13 3.93
C GLY A 152 6.34 -19.92 2.77
N ASN A 153 5.94 -20.20 1.52
CA ASN A 153 6.76 -19.91 0.35
C ASN A 153 6.76 -18.42 0.05
N THR A 154 7.90 -17.89 -0.40
CA THR A 154 7.97 -16.50 -0.86
C THR A 154 7.24 -16.36 -2.18
N TRP A 155 6.37 -15.35 -2.27
CA TRP A 155 5.81 -14.87 -3.52
C TRP A 155 6.31 -13.45 -3.82
N GLU A 156 6.30 -13.10 -5.10
CA GLU A 156 6.67 -11.79 -5.61
C GLU A 156 5.66 -11.38 -6.69
N ALA A 157 5.21 -10.12 -6.66
CA ALA A 157 4.37 -9.53 -7.68
C ALA A 157 5.02 -8.22 -8.15
N LEU A 158 5.40 -8.15 -9.41
CA LEU A 158 6.10 -7.02 -10.01
C LEU A 158 5.14 -6.20 -10.88
N ASP A 159 5.41 -4.90 -11.00
CA ASP A 159 4.67 -3.99 -11.89
C ASP A 159 3.15 -4.00 -11.72
N GLN A 160 2.69 -3.90 -10.46
CA GLN A 160 1.27 -3.86 -10.14
C GLN A 160 0.76 -2.43 -10.28
N TRP A 161 -0.06 -2.18 -11.30
CA TRP A 161 -0.58 -0.85 -11.62
C TRP A 161 -1.89 -0.51 -10.88
N LEU A 162 -2.04 0.77 -10.57
CA LEU A 162 -3.27 1.41 -10.11
C LEU A 162 -3.61 2.57 -11.06
N PRO A 163 -4.84 2.63 -11.62
CA PRO A 163 -5.78 1.51 -11.72
C PRO A 163 -5.18 0.34 -12.52
N ALA A 164 -5.64 -0.88 -12.27
CA ALA A 164 -5.14 -2.05 -12.97
C ALA A 164 -5.32 -1.90 -14.50
N PRO A 165 -4.37 -2.34 -15.34
CA PRO A 165 -4.45 -2.16 -16.78
C PRO A 165 -5.53 -3.12 -17.31
N GLY A 166 -6.75 -2.61 -17.46
CA GLY A 166 -7.91 -3.35 -17.95
C GLY A 166 -8.91 -3.75 -16.87
N ALA A 167 -9.80 -2.81 -16.53
CA ALA A 167 -11.04 -3.05 -15.75
C ALA A 167 -12.07 -3.98 -16.46
N LEU A 168 -11.65 -4.81 -17.42
CA LEU A 168 -12.45 -5.83 -18.09
C LEU A 168 -11.97 -7.27 -17.84
N ALA A 169 -10.91 -7.49 -17.06
CA ALA A 169 -10.40 -8.82 -16.76
C ALA A 169 -10.74 -9.26 -15.32
N LEU A 170 -12.04 -9.35 -15.01
CA LEU A 170 -12.50 -10.14 -13.86
C LEU A 170 -12.40 -11.64 -14.22
N LEU A 171 -11.84 -12.41 -13.29
CA LEU A 171 -11.70 -13.88 -13.19
C LEU A 171 -10.41 -14.52 -13.74
N GLY A 172 -9.48 -14.78 -12.80
CA GLY A 172 -8.67 -16.01 -12.82
C GLY A 172 -7.19 -15.86 -12.48
N LEU A 173 -6.81 -15.58 -11.23
CA LEU A 173 -5.52 -16.04 -10.71
C LEU A 173 -5.65 -17.52 -10.33
N ALA A 174 -5.69 -18.38 -11.35
CA ALA A 174 -5.56 -19.81 -11.19
C ALA A 174 -4.16 -20.25 -11.63
N GLY A 175 -3.29 -20.48 -10.65
CA GLY A 175 -2.16 -21.41 -10.75
C GLY A 175 -0.95 -20.96 -11.58
N ILE A 176 0.00 -20.27 -10.93
CA ILE A 176 1.40 -20.34 -11.37
C ILE A 176 2.08 -21.45 -10.55
N ALA A 177 1.89 -22.70 -10.99
CA ALA A 177 2.68 -23.82 -10.49
C ALA A 177 4.11 -23.72 -11.06
N GLY A 178 5.09 -23.54 -10.18
CA GLY A 178 6.50 -23.44 -10.51
C GLY A 178 7.03 -24.63 -11.32
N ARG A 179 7.66 -24.34 -12.45
CA ARG A 179 8.31 -25.33 -13.31
C ARG A 179 9.61 -25.83 -12.66
N ARG A 180 9.56 -26.94 -11.93
CA ARG A 180 10.76 -27.65 -11.45
C ARG A 180 11.65 -28.04 -12.65
N ARG A 181 12.83 -27.44 -12.76
CA ARG A 181 13.91 -27.92 -13.65
C ARG A 181 14.41 -29.28 -13.14
N ARG A 182 14.13 -30.37 -13.86
CA ARG A 182 14.86 -31.62 -13.69
C ARG A 182 16.27 -31.42 -14.26
N ARG A 183 17.29 -31.54 -13.42
CA ARG A 183 18.66 -31.78 -13.88
C ARG A 183 18.76 -33.24 -14.30
N ALA A 184 19.23 -33.46 -15.52
CA ALA A 184 19.76 -34.75 -15.97
C ALA A 184 21.18 -34.93 -15.43
#